data_AF-A0ABD3P926-F1
#
_entry.id   AF-A0ABD3P926-F1
#
_cell.length_a   1.000
_cell.length_b   1.000
_cell.length_c   1.000
_cell.angle_alpha   90.00
_cell.angle_beta   90.00
_cell.angle_gamma   90.00
#
_symmetry.space_group_name_H-M   'P 1'
#
loop_
_entity.id
_entity.type
_entity.pdbx_description
1 polymer ?
#
loop_
_entity_poly.entity_id
_entity_poly.type
_entity_poly.pdbx_seq_one_letter_code
_entity_poly.pdbx_strand_id
1 'polypeptide(L)'
;MNTQSPTVIYSETFRPWFLPLTFFLPCFWNYGVLIEKDDENEATLTFGYGIFGPTTGALCSHTTPLRDIDKSSVVTGYSSGKDNLFQFGGWGIRRSFRNSIWAYNASFRGPFCEFDERRGGRSITYRIATENPDSVASLLRGESSGIVEQEAKKFA
;
A
#
# COMPACT_ATOMS: atom_id res chain seq x y z
N MET A 1 -29.64 -11.49 7.68
CA MET A 1 -28.57 -10.64 8.23
C MET A 1 -28.21 -9.67 7.12
N ASN A 2 -28.43 -8.36 7.32
CA ASN A 2 -27.97 -7.35 6.37
C ASN A 2 -26.46 -7.22 6.57
N THR A 3 -25.67 -7.97 5.81
CA THR A 3 -24.25 -7.66 5.61
C THR A 3 -24.18 -6.38 4.82
N GLN A 4 -23.94 -5.25 5.49
CA GLN A 4 -23.49 -4.06 4.80
C GLN A 4 -22.08 -4.35 4.28
N SER A 5 -21.80 -3.92 3.05
CA SER A 5 -20.47 -4.10 2.48
C SER A 5 -19.48 -3.17 3.19
N PRO A 6 -18.21 -3.58 3.38
CA PRO A 6 -17.18 -2.71 3.93
C PRO A 6 -17.13 -1.39 3.16
N THR A 7 -16.95 -0.29 3.89
CA THR A 7 -16.92 1.05 3.30
C THR A 7 -15.51 1.39 2.87
N VAL A 8 -15.32 1.63 1.57
CA VAL A 8 -14.04 2.07 1.01
C VAL A 8 -13.78 3.52 1.39
N ILE A 9 -12.69 3.76 2.15
CA ILE A 9 -12.23 5.09 2.52
C ILE A 9 -11.27 5.64 1.47
N TYR A 10 -10.41 4.77 0.96
CA TYR A 10 -9.40 5.11 -0.02
C TYR A 10 -9.12 3.91 -0.90
N SER A 11 -9.04 4.15 -2.21
CA SER A 11 -8.61 3.15 -3.16
C SER A 11 -7.77 3.83 -4.22
N GLU A 12 -6.60 3.25 -4.46
CA GLU A 12 -5.70 3.64 -5.52
C GLU A 12 -5.24 2.39 -6.24
N THR A 13 -5.28 2.45 -7.57
CA THR A 13 -4.63 1.45 -8.41
C THR A 13 -3.94 2.16 -9.56
N PHE A 14 -2.64 1.95 -9.71
CA PHE A 14 -1.85 2.57 -10.76
C PHE A 14 -0.89 1.56 -11.38
N ARG A 15 -0.50 1.85 -12.62
CA ARG A 15 0.46 1.07 -13.38
C ARG A 15 1.75 1.86 -13.49
N PRO A 16 2.88 1.40 -12.92
CA PRO A 16 4.13 2.12 -13.08
C PRO A 16 4.56 2.11 -14.54
N TRP A 17 5.12 3.25 -14.95
CA TRP A 17 5.52 3.59 -16.30
C TRP A 17 6.61 2.70 -16.91
N PHE A 18 7.30 1.89 -16.11
CA PHE A 18 8.37 1.00 -16.57
C PHE A 18 8.17 -0.39 -15.95
N LEU A 19 7.97 -1.44 -16.74
CA LEU A 19 7.79 -2.80 -16.25
C LEU A 19 8.58 -3.78 -17.14
N PRO A 20 9.87 -4.05 -16.88
CA PRO A 20 10.56 -5.17 -17.52
C PRO A 20 9.87 -6.51 -17.19
N LEU A 21 9.20 -6.55 -16.02
CA LEU A 21 8.45 -7.69 -15.50
C LEU A 21 7.15 -7.98 -16.25
N THR A 22 6.56 -7.05 -17.04
CA THR A 22 5.39 -7.43 -17.85
C THR A 22 5.72 -8.49 -18.89
N PHE A 23 7.00 -8.62 -19.25
CA PHE A 23 7.48 -9.68 -20.14
C PHE A 23 7.68 -11.03 -19.42
N PHE A 24 7.93 -11.06 -18.10
CA PHE A 24 8.28 -12.28 -17.36
C PHE A 24 7.21 -12.76 -16.37
N LEU A 25 6.37 -11.86 -15.86
CA LEU A 25 5.29 -12.15 -14.90
C LEU A 25 4.05 -11.29 -15.25
N PRO A 26 3.16 -11.80 -16.13
CA PRO A 26 2.02 -11.06 -16.66
C PRO A 26 0.95 -10.65 -15.62
N CYS A 27 1.05 -11.14 -14.38
CA CYS A 27 0.04 -10.94 -13.35
C CYS A 27 0.33 -9.75 -12.39
N PHE A 28 1.45 -9.05 -12.56
CA PHE A 28 1.98 -8.08 -11.58
C PHE A 28 2.18 -6.68 -12.19
N TRP A 29 1.16 -6.16 -12.85
CA TRP A 29 1.27 -4.91 -13.61
C TRP A 29 0.69 -3.71 -12.89
N ASN A 30 -0.28 -3.92 -12.01
CA ASN A 30 -0.90 -2.86 -11.25
C ASN A 30 -0.46 -2.96 -9.80
N TYR A 31 -0.17 -1.80 -9.23
CA TYR A 31 0.06 -1.61 -7.81
C TYR A 31 -1.17 -0.94 -7.23
N GLY A 32 -1.42 -1.14 -5.96
CA GLY A 32 -2.45 -0.37 -5.32
C GLY A 32 -2.45 -0.42 -3.81
N VAL A 33 -3.37 0.38 -3.30
CA VAL A 33 -3.61 0.64 -1.89
C VAL A 33 -5.10 0.72 -1.70
N LEU A 34 -5.61 0.02 -0.70
CA LEU A 34 -7.01 -0.03 -0.34
C LEU A 34 -7.10 0.17 1.17
N ILE A 35 -7.89 1.14 1.61
CA ILE A 35 -8.21 1.35 3.01
C ILE A 35 -9.72 1.28 3.15
N GLU A 36 -10.20 0.30 3.91
CA GLU A 36 -11.61 0.01 4.11
C GLU A 36 -11.94 0.01 5.61
N LYS A 37 -13.17 0.38 5.95
CA LYS A 37 -13.76 0.16 7.27
C LYS A 37 -14.77 -0.96 7.22
N ASP A 38 -14.69 -1.86 8.19
CA ASP A 38 -15.73 -2.87 8.40
C ASP A 38 -16.91 -2.30 9.22
N ASP A 39 -17.89 -3.18 9.48
CA ASP A 39 -19.11 -2.87 10.23
C ASP A 39 -18.83 -2.43 11.68
N GLU A 40 -17.65 -2.78 12.22
CA GLU A 40 -17.21 -2.42 13.57
C GLU A 40 -16.42 -1.10 13.59
N ASN A 41 -16.36 -0.38 12.45
CA ASN A 41 -15.53 0.81 12.22
C ASN A 41 -14.01 0.53 12.33
N GLU A 42 -13.59 -0.73 12.27
CA GLU A 42 -12.18 -1.08 12.24
C GLU A 42 -11.65 -0.86 10.82
N ALA A 43 -10.65 0.00 10.71
CA ALA A 43 -10.05 0.32 9.43
C ALA A 43 -8.91 -0.65 9.13
N THR A 44 -8.90 -1.20 7.92
CA THR A 44 -7.89 -2.12 7.43
C THR A 44 -7.21 -1.57 6.19
N LEU A 45 -5.88 -1.62 6.17
CA LEU A 45 -5.04 -1.30 5.03
C LEU A 45 -4.70 -2.59 4.29
N THR A 46 -4.97 -2.63 2.99
CA THR A 46 -4.55 -3.69 2.07
C THR A 46 -3.75 -3.07 0.94
N PHE A 47 -2.58 -3.65 0.62
CA PHE A 47 -1.77 -3.17 -0.49
C PHE A 47 -1.01 -4.30 -1.17
N GLY A 48 -0.59 -4.05 -2.40
CA GLY A 48 0.20 -5.02 -3.15
C GLY A 48 0.17 -4.77 -4.64
N TYR A 49 0.44 -5.85 -5.37
CA TYR A 49 0.42 -5.88 -6.82
C TYR A 49 -0.59 -6.92 -7.32
N GLY A 50 -1.14 -6.71 -8.52
CA GLY A 50 -2.07 -7.65 -9.14
C GLY A 50 -2.51 -7.22 -10.53
N ILE A 51 -3.41 -8.02 -11.13
CA ILE A 51 -3.99 -7.71 -12.44
C ILE A 51 -4.98 -6.54 -12.33
N PHE A 52 -5.70 -6.41 -11.21
CA PHE A 52 -6.75 -5.41 -11.02
C PHE A 52 -6.49 -4.46 -9.85
N GLY A 53 -5.30 -4.51 -9.24
CA GLY A 53 -5.00 -3.86 -7.96
C GLY A 53 -5.40 -4.73 -6.76
N PRO A 54 -5.12 -4.29 -5.52
CA PRO A 54 -5.54 -5.01 -4.32
C PRO A 54 -7.06 -4.88 -4.14
N THR A 55 -7.73 -6.02 -3.99
CA THR A 55 -9.11 -6.09 -3.49
C THR A 55 -9.16 -7.08 -2.33
N THR A 56 -10.06 -6.81 -1.38
CA THR A 56 -10.33 -7.73 -0.26
C THR A 56 -10.81 -9.06 -0.83
N GLY A 57 -10.00 -10.12 -0.67
CA GLY A 57 -10.27 -11.47 -1.22
C GLY A 57 -9.54 -11.84 -2.52
N ALA A 58 -8.69 -10.97 -3.09
CA ALA A 58 -7.84 -11.28 -4.25
C ALA A 58 -6.33 -11.22 -3.92
N LEU A 59 -5.49 -11.39 -4.94
CA LEU A 59 -4.02 -11.28 -4.85
C LEU A 59 -3.61 -9.92 -4.27
N CYS A 60 -3.32 -9.89 -2.97
CA CYS A 60 -2.72 -8.77 -2.26
C CYS A 60 -1.39 -9.22 -1.65
N SER A 61 -0.50 -8.27 -1.40
CA SER A 61 0.80 -8.59 -0.82
C SER A 61 0.76 -8.57 0.70
N HIS A 62 -0.06 -7.67 1.27
CA HIS A 62 -0.24 -7.56 2.70
C HIS A 62 -1.55 -6.87 3.06
N THR A 63 -2.11 -7.27 4.20
CA THR A 63 -3.27 -6.66 4.84
C THR A 63 -2.96 -6.50 6.32
N THR A 64 -3.17 -5.31 6.86
CA THR A 64 -2.93 -4.98 8.28
C THR A 64 -4.02 -4.04 8.82
N PRO A 65 -4.53 -4.28 10.04
CA PRO A 65 -5.39 -3.32 10.72
C PRO A 65 -4.65 -2.00 10.98
N LEU A 66 -5.31 -0.86 10.78
CA LEU A 66 -4.70 0.46 11.04
C LEU A 66 -4.27 0.63 12.51
N ARG A 67 -4.91 -0.07 13.44
CA ARG A 67 -4.53 -0.08 14.87
C ARG A 67 -3.17 -0.73 15.14
N ASP A 68 -2.69 -1.60 14.24
CA ASP A 68 -1.40 -2.27 14.38
C ASP A 68 -0.26 -1.43 13.80
N ILE A 69 -0.58 -0.30 13.15
CA ILE A 69 0.40 0.65 12.59
C ILE A 69 0.85 1.64 13.68
N ASP A 70 2.16 1.79 13.82
CA ASP A 70 2.74 2.88 14.61
C ASP A 70 2.57 4.21 13.87
N LYS A 71 1.58 4.99 14.26
CA LYS A 71 1.27 6.30 13.66
C LYS A 71 2.47 7.25 13.60
N SER A 72 3.38 7.18 14.58
CA SER A 72 4.56 8.05 14.63
C SER A 72 5.66 7.66 13.65
N SER A 73 5.64 6.41 13.16
CA SER A 73 6.58 5.90 12.16
C SER A 73 6.20 6.27 10.73
N VAL A 74 4.98 6.78 10.50
CA VAL A 74 4.45 7.02 9.16
C VAL A 74 5.20 8.19 8.51
N VAL A 75 5.94 7.91 7.44
CA VAL A 75 6.69 8.90 6.66
C VAL A 75 6.35 8.80 5.17
N THR A 76 6.53 9.91 4.47
CA THR A 76 6.42 9.97 3.00
C THR A 76 7.78 10.26 2.40
N GLY A 77 7.98 9.84 1.16
CA GLY A 77 9.22 10.08 0.46
C GLY A 77 9.15 9.78 -1.02
N TYR A 78 10.30 9.88 -1.67
CA TYR A 78 10.46 9.55 -3.08
C TYR A 78 11.64 8.61 -3.25
N SER A 79 11.40 7.46 -3.87
CA SER A 79 12.44 6.45 -4.10
C SER A 79 13.10 6.64 -5.45
N SER A 80 14.43 6.51 -5.49
CA SER A 80 15.17 6.39 -6.74
C SER A 80 15.17 4.93 -7.23
N GLY A 81 15.13 4.75 -8.57
CA GLY A 81 15.27 3.46 -9.24
C GLY A 81 16.45 2.63 -8.74
N LYS A 82 17.57 3.31 -8.54
CA LYS A 82 18.82 2.73 -8.10
C LYS A 82 18.70 2.21 -6.66
N ASP A 83 18.20 3.03 -5.74
CA ASP A 83 18.13 2.66 -4.32
C ASP A 83 17.16 1.50 -4.10
N ASN A 84 16.00 1.51 -4.77
CA ASN A 84 15.06 0.41 -4.67
C ASN A 84 15.60 -0.88 -5.29
N LEU A 85 16.36 -0.80 -6.38
CA LEU A 85 17.04 -1.96 -6.96
C LEU A 85 18.07 -2.55 -5.98
N PHE A 86 18.89 -1.71 -5.35
CA PHE A 86 19.92 -2.17 -4.41
C PHE A 86 19.34 -2.69 -3.09
N GLN A 87 18.33 -2.03 -2.53
CA GLN A 87 17.78 -2.36 -1.22
C GLN A 87 16.79 -3.53 -1.26
N PHE A 88 15.99 -3.60 -2.32
CA PHE A 88 14.88 -4.56 -2.43
C PHE A 88 15.06 -5.56 -3.58
N GLY A 89 16.23 -5.58 -4.23
CA GLY A 89 16.49 -6.46 -5.38
C GLY A 89 15.79 -6.04 -6.67
N GLY A 90 15.16 -4.85 -6.65
CA GLY A 90 14.27 -4.39 -7.70
C GLY A 90 12.89 -5.04 -7.54
N TRP A 91 11.86 -4.22 -7.66
CA TRP A 91 10.46 -4.64 -7.80
C TRP A 91 9.98 -5.71 -6.81
N GLY A 92 9.57 -5.28 -5.62
CA GLY A 92 8.69 -6.07 -4.75
C GLY A 92 9.33 -7.29 -4.05
N ILE A 93 8.97 -7.44 -2.79
CA ILE A 93 9.15 -8.65 -1.99
C ILE A 93 10.62 -8.95 -1.70
N ARG A 94 11.24 -8.16 -0.84
CA ARG A 94 12.33 -8.70 -0.03
C ARG A 94 12.50 -7.94 1.27
N ARG A 95 12.71 -8.74 2.33
CA ARG A 95 13.37 -8.31 3.55
C ARG A 95 14.70 -7.67 3.15
N SER A 96 14.90 -6.40 3.49
CA SER A 96 16.22 -5.78 3.42
C SER A 96 17.19 -6.65 4.22
N PHE A 97 18.30 -7.05 3.61
CA PHE A 97 19.35 -7.83 4.28
C PHE A 97 19.95 -7.08 5.48
N ARG A 98 19.76 -5.76 5.56
CA ARG A 98 20.37 -4.92 6.61
C ARG A 98 19.39 -4.43 7.67
N ASN A 99 18.11 -4.18 7.35
CA ASN A 99 17.30 -3.28 8.21
C ASN A 99 15.87 -3.76 8.59
N SER A 100 15.51 -5.04 8.51
CA SER A 100 14.14 -5.52 8.85
C SER A 100 12.99 -4.82 8.11
N ILE A 101 13.30 -4.06 7.05
CA ILE A 101 12.33 -3.42 6.17
C ILE A 101 11.82 -4.45 5.16
N TRP A 102 10.51 -4.55 5.01
CA TRP A 102 9.85 -5.39 4.03
C TRP A 102 9.10 -4.52 3.01
N ALA A 103 9.57 -4.50 1.77
CA ALA A 103 8.86 -3.83 0.69
C ALA A 103 7.90 -4.81 0.00
N TYR A 104 6.60 -4.53 0.04
CA TYR A 104 5.57 -5.37 -0.60
C TYR A 104 4.80 -4.64 -1.72
N ASN A 105 5.08 -3.36 -1.94
CA ASN A 105 4.61 -2.57 -3.08
C ASN A 105 5.67 -1.48 -3.38
N ALA A 106 6.92 -1.81 -3.65
CA ALA A 106 7.91 -0.80 -4.07
C ALA A 106 7.91 -0.67 -5.60
N SER A 107 7.48 0.48 -6.12
CA SER A 107 7.72 0.86 -7.50
C SER A 107 9.22 1.09 -7.70
N PHE A 108 9.74 0.90 -8.92
CA PHE A 108 11.17 1.16 -9.19
C PHE A 108 11.54 2.59 -8.81
N ARG A 109 10.76 3.56 -9.28
CA ARG A 109 10.95 4.98 -8.97
C ARG A 109 9.57 5.59 -8.72
N GLY A 110 9.47 6.40 -7.68
CA GLY A 110 8.25 7.15 -7.43
C GLY A 110 8.03 7.51 -5.96
N PRO A 111 6.95 8.25 -5.70
CA PRO A 111 6.49 8.53 -4.35
C PRO A 111 6.15 7.25 -3.59
N PHE A 112 6.33 7.30 -2.27
CA PHE A 112 6.00 6.21 -1.36
C PHE A 112 5.53 6.72 0.00
N CYS A 113 4.82 5.85 0.71
CA CYS A 113 4.55 5.94 2.14
C CYS A 113 5.20 4.75 2.85
N GLU A 114 5.83 4.98 3.99
CA GLU A 114 6.48 3.96 4.83
C GLU A 114 5.94 4.04 6.25
N PHE A 115 5.78 2.90 6.90
CA PHE A 115 5.25 2.78 8.26
C PHE A 115 5.74 1.50 8.92
N ASP A 116 5.70 1.44 10.25
CA ASP A 116 5.98 0.25 11.04
C ASP A 116 4.69 -0.43 11.49
N GLU A 117 4.57 -1.72 11.22
CA GLU A 117 3.56 -2.60 11.81
C GLU A 117 4.10 -3.25 13.08
N ARG A 118 3.33 -3.20 14.18
CA ARG A 118 3.65 -3.85 15.44
C ARG A 118 2.86 -5.14 15.58
N ARG A 119 3.52 -6.28 15.38
CA ARG A 119 2.89 -7.60 15.51
C ARG A 119 3.70 -8.52 16.42
N GLY A 120 3.07 -8.97 17.52
CA GLY A 120 3.67 -9.94 18.44
C GLY A 120 5.01 -9.50 19.06
N GLY A 121 5.13 -8.22 19.41
CA GLY A 121 6.35 -7.65 19.99
C GLY A 121 7.50 -7.39 19.01
N ARG A 122 7.29 -7.61 17.71
CA ARG A 122 8.22 -7.23 16.65
C ARG A 122 7.67 -6.04 15.87
N SER A 123 8.56 -5.14 15.47
CA SER A 123 8.26 -4.06 14.53
C SER A 123 8.77 -4.44 13.14
N ILE A 124 7.91 -4.30 12.14
CA ILE A 124 8.22 -4.57 10.73
C ILE A 124 7.92 -3.31 9.93
N THR A 125 8.94 -2.75 9.27
CA THR A 125 8.76 -1.58 8.42
C THR A 125 8.25 -1.99 7.05
N TYR A 126 7.15 -1.40 6.62
CA TYR A 126 6.52 -1.60 5.32
C TYR A 126 6.62 -0.33 4.48
N ARG A 127 6.90 -0.51 3.17
CA ARG A 127 6.87 0.57 2.19
C ARG A 127 5.87 0.29 1.07
N ILE A 128 5.03 1.29 0.80
CA ILE A 128 3.96 1.28 -0.19
C ILE A 128 4.25 2.36 -1.24
N ALA A 129 4.25 2.00 -2.52
CA ALA A 129 4.22 2.95 -3.61
C ALA A 129 2.78 3.39 -3.85
N THR A 130 2.63 4.70 -3.99
CA THR A 130 1.35 5.40 -4.12
C THR A 130 1.65 6.72 -4.82
N GLU A 131 0.80 7.14 -5.74
CA GLU A 131 0.83 8.45 -6.40
C GLU A 131 0.41 9.57 -5.43
N ASN A 132 -0.26 9.24 -4.32
CA ASN A 132 -0.76 10.19 -3.33
C ASN A 132 -0.23 9.87 -1.90
N PRO A 133 1.09 9.94 -1.67
CA PRO A 133 1.70 9.51 -0.43
C PRO A 133 1.21 10.29 0.80
N ASP A 134 0.90 11.58 0.65
CA ASP A 134 0.43 12.42 1.76
C ASP A 134 -1.00 12.05 2.20
N SER A 135 -1.87 11.73 1.24
CA SER A 135 -3.23 11.26 1.53
C SER A 135 -3.20 9.92 2.26
N VAL A 136 -2.39 8.98 1.78
CA VAL A 136 -2.18 7.68 2.45
C VAL A 136 -1.61 7.89 3.84
N ALA A 137 -0.55 8.69 4.00
CA ALA A 137 0.07 8.94 5.30
C ALA A 137 -0.91 9.57 6.30
N SER A 138 -1.71 10.55 5.87
CA SER A 138 -2.72 11.19 6.72
C SER A 138 -3.77 10.18 7.21
N LEU A 139 -4.19 9.25 6.34
CA LEU A 139 -5.10 8.16 6.71
C LEU A 139 -4.47 7.17 7.69
N LEU A 140 -3.20 6.78 7.47
CA LEU A 140 -2.49 5.86 8.38
C LEU A 140 -2.22 6.48 9.75
N ARG A 141 -1.99 7.80 9.82
CA ARG A 141 -1.88 8.53 11.10
C ARG A 141 -3.23 8.72 11.79
N GLY A 142 -4.34 8.56 11.07
CA GLY A 142 -5.69 8.84 11.56
C GLY A 142 -6.00 10.34 11.64
N GLU A 143 -5.34 11.16 10.80
CA GLU A 143 -5.51 12.61 10.75
C GLU A 143 -6.76 13.01 9.93
N SER A 144 -7.23 12.14 9.04
CA SER A 144 -8.35 12.44 8.14
C SER A 144 -9.71 12.01 8.71
N SER A 145 -10.41 12.96 9.33
CA SER A 145 -11.89 13.00 9.41
C SER A 145 -12.51 13.92 8.34
N GLY A 146 -11.80 14.14 7.23
CA GLY A 146 -12.25 14.95 6.09
C GLY A 146 -12.16 14.11 4.82
N ILE A 147 -13.32 13.65 4.37
CA ILE A 147 -13.52 12.84 3.17
C ILE A 147 -12.96 13.60 1.97
N VAL A 148 -11.85 13.11 1.38
CA VAL A 148 -11.52 13.46 0.00
C VAL A 148 -12.29 12.48 -0.87
N GLU A 149 -13.53 12.87 -1.18
CA GLU A 149 -14.34 12.28 -2.22
C GLU A 149 -13.68 12.61 -3.57
N GLN A 150 -12.58 11.92 -3.91
CA GLN A 150 -11.96 12.06 -5.23
C GLN A 150 -12.18 10.82 -6.08
N GLU A 151 -12.98 11.05 -7.11
CA GLU A 151 -13.02 10.37 -8.41
C GLU A 151 -13.65 8.96 -8.50
N ALA A 152 -14.89 8.81 -8.03
CA ALA A 152 -15.84 7.86 -8.64
C ALA A 152 -16.39 8.33 -10.02
N LYS A 153 -15.72 9.29 -10.70
CA LYS A 153 -16.20 9.94 -11.93
C LYS A 153 -15.27 9.80 -13.14
N LYS A 154 -14.65 8.62 -13.34
CA LYS A 154 -13.90 8.38 -14.60
C LYS A 154 -14.25 7.11 -15.38
N PHE A 155 -15.22 6.31 -14.92
CA PHE A 155 -15.67 5.13 -15.67
C PHE A 155 -17.19 4.90 -15.57
N ALA A 156 -17.98 5.98 -15.67
CA ALA A 156 -19.41 5.90 -15.99
C ALA A 156 -19.62 6.27 -17.47
#